data_AF-A0A2T6LFP7-F1
#
_entry.id   AF-A0A2T6LFP7-F1
#
_cell.length_a   1.000
_cell.length_b   1.000
_cell.length_c   1.000
_cell.angle_alpha   90.00
_cell.angle_beta   90.00
_cell.angle_gamma   90.00
#
_symmetry.space_group_name_H-M   'P 1'
#
loop_
_entity.id
_entity.type
_entity.pdbx_description
1 polymer ?
#
loop_
_entity_poly.entity_id
_entity_poly.type
_entity_poly.pdbx_seq_one_letter_code
_entity_poly.pdbx_strand_id
1 'polypeptide(L)'
;MAAPELVVPSGGPRRLRVRRPWVRAGFTALFGVAFGLGLWGFALYRTSPDFVWGTTGWDVVYYSVQLFVLGAEATNDGGDMPWQLQAARFLAPVATGYAVFEAVRSLFADQFVLMRTRRLRGHAVVVGRTPAADLIAAALAARGAVVARTTTGDAESLRSAGISGAAVLYACEAEDDEPGVNVLTVAVANRADRDPALPGLRLNAHVSDPELALALQARHLSHPQPGVDFFTLGELVARSLARRDQTVARGAAPHISVVGHGTFGRALVVAFARLRSVEIASGGEPLTVTLVGSGARESAAALRARWPSVRAACRLVPVDTFAEVRAVGSPQRVYVCHDDDGEALREALRDSDLWRASEGAVVLCLNRLAGLGGLFGTHDDAILDDLGGRLDVVEPGTLLRRATMPGVLVHEDVYDLMAVSAHLTYLRNQRSRGVAWQSTPAMVSWVELSEDLRAANRAQVRAIPERLRQMGCTVAPAGDAEHGRIPEPVVDARAADEHERWMAEKTAADWTYGPERDDARRLHPDLRPWADLSEPDREKDRAAIRAIPVILADFGLHVVPLDDDAGWEAAGEPVPDPRGVVRGWRMFGRGRAEQPEEG
;
A
#
# COMPACT_ATOMS: atom_id res chain seq x y z
N MET A 1 -25.67 12.61 6.80
CA MET A 1 -24.31 12.09 7.05
C MET A 1 -24.32 10.60 6.82
N ALA A 2 -23.41 10.07 6.01
CA ALA A 2 -23.34 8.64 5.71
C ALA A 2 -22.52 7.92 6.79
N ALA A 3 -23.04 6.84 7.35
CA ALA A 3 -22.25 5.97 8.23
C ALA A 3 -21.10 5.33 7.43
N PRO A 4 -19.93 5.08 8.06
CA PRO A 4 -18.81 4.44 7.38
C PRO A 4 -19.22 3.03 6.93
N GLU A 5 -18.84 2.68 5.70
CA GLU A 5 -19.11 1.37 5.14
C GLU A 5 -18.04 0.39 5.63
N LEU A 6 -18.47 -0.70 6.28
CA LEU A 6 -17.56 -1.75 6.75
C LEU A 6 -17.42 -2.84 5.68
N VAL A 7 -16.22 -2.94 5.09
CA VAL A 7 -15.83 -4.06 4.24
C VAL A 7 -15.12 -5.09 5.11
N VAL A 8 -15.72 -6.28 5.22
CA VAL A 8 -15.25 -7.37 6.09
C VAL A 8 -14.69 -8.50 5.21
N PRO A 9 -13.56 -9.14 5.59
CA PRO A 9 -13.00 -10.26 4.85
C PRO A 9 -14.01 -11.40 4.64
N SER A 10 -14.05 -11.94 3.43
CA SER A 10 -14.80 -13.13 3.04
C SER A 10 -14.17 -14.39 3.65
N GLY A 11 -14.28 -14.54 4.97
CA GLY A 11 -13.72 -15.69 5.70
C GLY A 11 -13.87 -15.65 7.22
N GLY A 12 -14.29 -14.53 7.82
CA GLY A 12 -14.60 -14.48 9.24
C GLY A 12 -15.76 -15.42 9.60
N PRO A 13 -15.85 -15.91 10.86
CA PRO A 13 -16.95 -16.77 11.28
C PRO A 13 -18.24 -16.05 10.87
N ARG A 14 -19.08 -16.75 10.10
CA ARG A 14 -20.43 -16.32 9.76
C ARG A 14 -21.15 -16.06 11.08
N ARG A 15 -20.97 -14.87 11.66
CA ARG A 15 -21.86 -14.38 12.70
C ARG A 15 -23.20 -14.44 12.01
N LEU A 16 -24.08 -15.28 12.56
CA LEU A 16 -25.48 -15.36 12.18
C LEU A 16 -26.00 -13.93 12.20
N ARG A 17 -25.93 -13.25 11.04
CA ARG A 17 -26.77 -12.10 10.77
C ARG A 17 -28.14 -12.73 10.78
N VAL A 18 -28.85 -12.61 11.91
CA VAL A 18 -30.27 -12.90 11.94
C VAL A 18 -30.85 -12.03 10.85
N ARG A 19 -31.11 -12.64 9.70
CA ARG A 19 -31.47 -11.92 8.49
C ARG A 19 -32.76 -11.17 8.84
N ARG A 20 -32.83 -9.85 8.59
CA ARG A 20 -34.04 -9.01 8.76
C ARG A 20 -35.36 -9.73 8.42
N PRO A 21 -35.47 -10.59 7.39
CA PRO A 21 -36.68 -11.38 7.14
C PRO A 21 -37.06 -12.39 8.25
N TRP A 22 -36.11 -13.02 8.94
CA TRP A 22 -36.39 -14.00 10.00
C TRP A 22 -36.88 -13.33 11.29
N VAL A 23 -36.37 -12.13 11.59
CA VAL A 23 -36.84 -11.29 12.70
C VAL A 23 -38.29 -10.85 12.44
N ARG A 24 -38.58 -10.39 11.21
CA ARG A 24 -39.94 -10.02 10.79
C ARG A 24 -40.89 -11.22 10.79
N ALA A 25 -40.45 -12.38 10.30
CA ALA A 25 -41.24 -13.60 10.32
C ALA A 25 -41.52 -14.10 11.75
N GLY A 26 -40.53 -14.01 12.65
CA GLY A 26 -40.70 -14.34 14.07
C GLY A 26 -41.69 -13.41 14.76
N PHE A 27 -41.63 -12.11 14.47
CA PHE A 27 -42.63 -11.15 14.97
C PHE A 27 -44.02 -11.43 14.43
N THR A 28 -44.18 -11.64 13.12
CA THR A 28 -45.48 -11.93 12.50
C THR A 28 -46.06 -13.24 13.05
N ALA A 29 -45.23 -14.26 13.28
CA ALA A 29 -45.65 -15.51 13.91
C ALA A 29 -46.07 -15.30 15.37
N LEU A 30 -45.26 -14.59 16.17
CA LEU A 30 -45.59 -14.29 17.57
C LEU A 30 -46.89 -13.49 17.70
N PHE A 31 -47.03 -12.45 16.88
CA PHE A 31 -48.25 -11.63 16.82
C PHE A 31 -49.45 -12.47 16.38
N GLY A 32 -49.32 -13.25 15.31
CA GLY A 32 -50.39 -14.10 14.78
C GLY A 32 -50.83 -15.18 15.77
N VAL A 33 -49.89 -15.80 16.49
CA VAL A 33 -50.19 -16.79 17.53
C VAL A 33 -50.87 -16.12 18.73
N ALA A 34 -50.34 -15.00 19.23
CA ALA A 34 -50.94 -14.27 20.35
C ALA A 34 -52.36 -13.78 20.02
N PHE A 35 -52.56 -13.22 18.82
CA PHE A 35 -53.86 -12.73 18.35
C PHE A 35 -54.84 -13.87 18.09
N GLY A 36 -54.39 -14.97 17.47
CA GLY A 36 -55.21 -16.15 17.23
C GLY A 36 -55.65 -16.84 18.53
N LEU A 37 -54.75 -16.94 19.51
CA LEU A 37 -55.08 -17.43 20.86
C LEU A 37 -56.03 -16.48 21.60
N GLY A 38 -55.91 -15.17 21.40
CA GLY A 38 -56.86 -14.18 21.92
C GLY A 38 -58.26 -14.38 21.34
N LEU A 39 -58.38 -14.46 20.00
CA LEU A 39 -59.66 -14.68 19.32
C LEU A 39 -60.31 -15.99 19.75
N TRP A 40 -59.54 -17.08 19.81
CA TRP A 40 -60.04 -18.38 20.26
C TRP A 40 -60.41 -18.35 21.75
N GLY A 41 -59.55 -17.80 22.59
CA GLY A 41 -59.76 -17.68 24.03
C GLY A 41 -61.02 -16.90 24.38
N PHE A 42 -61.23 -15.73 23.78
CA PHE A 42 -62.45 -14.93 24.00
C PHE A 42 -63.70 -15.55 23.35
N ALA A 43 -63.57 -16.24 22.21
CA ALA A 43 -64.70 -16.95 21.59
C ALA A 43 -65.21 -18.12 22.43
N LEU A 44 -64.35 -18.73 23.25
CA LEU A 44 -64.72 -19.72 24.27
C LEU A 44 -65.18 -19.05 25.57
N TYR A 45 -64.47 -18.03 26.03
CA TYR A 45 -64.76 -17.38 27.30
C TYR A 45 -66.11 -16.66 27.31
N ARG A 46 -66.59 -16.17 26.15
CA ARG A 46 -67.94 -15.58 26.02
C ARG A 46 -69.10 -16.54 26.34
N THR A 47 -68.86 -17.85 26.36
CA THR A 47 -69.88 -18.84 26.73
C THR A 47 -69.88 -19.15 28.22
N SER A 48 -68.92 -18.61 28.97
CA SER A 48 -68.82 -18.81 30.41
C SER A 48 -69.80 -17.90 31.18
N PRO A 49 -70.39 -18.38 32.29
CA PRO A 49 -71.34 -17.60 33.10
C PRO A 49 -70.74 -16.30 33.68
N ASP A 50 -69.42 -16.28 33.87
CA ASP A 50 -68.67 -15.17 34.47
C ASP A 50 -68.27 -14.07 33.46
N PHE A 51 -68.67 -14.20 32.18
CA PHE A 51 -68.33 -13.21 31.15
C PHE A 51 -69.35 -12.06 31.11
N VAL A 52 -68.94 -10.90 31.64
CA VAL A 52 -69.81 -9.71 31.80
C VAL A 52 -69.70 -8.73 30.61
N TRP A 53 -68.79 -8.96 29.68
CA TRP A 53 -68.44 -8.03 28.60
C TRP A 53 -69.18 -8.38 27.29
N GLY A 54 -69.36 -7.42 26.38
CA GLY A 54 -70.19 -7.57 25.15
C GLY A 54 -69.96 -8.87 24.34
N THR A 55 -71.03 -9.42 23.75
CA THR A 55 -71.05 -10.78 23.15
C THR A 55 -70.98 -10.80 21.62
N THR A 56 -70.84 -9.64 20.97
CA THR A 56 -70.80 -9.57 19.51
C THR A 56 -69.46 -10.07 18.97
N GLY A 57 -69.44 -10.51 17.70
CA GLY A 57 -68.19 -10.93 17.05
C GLY A 57 -67.13 -9.82 17.00
N TRP A 58 -67.55 -8.55 16.99
CA TRP A 58 -66.66 -7.39 17.05
C TRP A 58 -66.04 -7.18 18.43
N ASP A 59 -66.76 -7.52 19.49
CA ASP A 59 -66.25 -7.44 20.87
C ASP A 59 -65.09 -8.43 21.08
N VAL A 60 -65.20 -9.65 20.54
CA VAL A 60 -64.11 -10.65 20.59
C VAL A 60 -62.84 -10.13 19.92
N VAL A 61 -62.97 -9.44 18.79
CA VAL A 61 -61.84 -8.83 18.09
C VAL A 61 -61.28 -7.67 18.91
N TYR A 62 -62.15 -6.80 19.43
CA TYR A 62 -61.75 -5.64 20.24
C TYR A 62 -60.97 -6.05 21.49
N TYR A 63 -61.48 -7.00 22.28
CA TYR A 63 -60.79 -7.48 23.48
C TYR A 63 -59.50 -8.24 23.16
N SER A 64 -59.45 -8.97 22.04
CA SER A 64 -58.21 -9.62 21.57
C SER A 64 -57.13 -8.61 21.20
N VAL A 65 -57.50 -7.45 20.62
CA VAL A 65 -56.56 -6.34 20.38
C VAL A 65 -56.15 -5.69 21.70
N GLN A 66 -57.06 -5.53 22.65
CA GLN A 66 -56.78 -4.92 23.95
C GLN A 66 -55.69 -5.66 24.74
N LEU A 67 -55.52 -6.97 24.55
CA LEU A 67 -54.43 -7.76 25.17
C LEU A 67 -53.02 -7.28 24.79
N PHE A 68 -52.87 -6.58 23.67
CA PHE A 68 -51.57 -6.01 23.26
C PHE A 68 -51.22 -4.73 24.03
N VAL A 69 -52.18 -4.16 24.76
CA VAL A 69 -51.99 -3.03 25.67
C VAL A 69 -51.99 -3.56 27.10
N LEU A 70 -50.98 -3.23 27.89
CA LEU A 70 -50.93 -3.62 29.30
C LEU A 70 -52.12 -2.98 30.04
N GLY A 71 -53.08 -3.80 30.47
CA GLY A 71 -54.29 -3.36 31.19
C GLY A 71 -55.62 -3.75 30.53
N ALA A 72 -55.72 -4.91 29.87
CA ALA A 72 -56.97 -5.37 29.26
C ALA A 72 -58.07 -5.61 30.31
N GLU A 73 -59.04 -4.70 30.36
CA GLU A 73 -60.14 -4.67 31.34
C GLU A 73 -60.87 -6.00 31.48
N ALA A 74 -61.14 -6.67 30.35
CA ALA A 74 -61.82 -7.97 30.30
C ALA A 74 -61.05 -9.13 30.95
N THR A 75 -59.78 -8.95 31.31
CA THR A 75 -58.92 -9.97 31.94
C THR A 75 -58.20 -9.51 33.22
N ASN A 76 -58.49 -8.27 33.67
CA ASN A 76 -57.82 -7.65 34.80
C ASN A 76 -58.25 -8.22 36.15
N ASP A 77 -59.52 -8.63 36.28
CA ASP A 77 -60.08 -9.09 37.57
C ASP A 77 -59.65 -10.52 37.96
N GLY A 78 -59.06 -11.27 37.03
CA GLY A 78 -58.67 -12.68 37.23
C GLY A 78 -59.89 -13.62 37.35
N GLY A 79 -59.75 -14.86 36.88
CA GLY A 79 -60.83 -15.87 36.90
C GLY A 79 -60.43 -17.18 36.19
N ASP A 80 -61.36 -18.14 36.15
CA ASP A 80 -61.22 -19.42 35.44
C ASP A 80 -61.27 -19.20 33.91
N MET A 81 -60.17 -18.70 33.37
CA MET A 81 -60.01 -18.38 31.96
C MET A 81 -59.52 -19.62 31.19
N PRO A 82 -59.96 -19.81 29.94
CA PRO A 82 -59.38 -20.82 29.05
C PRO A 82 -57.87 -20.64 28.93
N TRP A 83 -57.13 -21.75 28.87
CA TRP A 83 -55.66 -21.72 28.79
C TRP A 83 -55.15 -20.94 27.57
N GLN A 84 -55.93 -20.90 26.47
CA GLN A 84 -55.62 -20.10 25.28
C GLN A 84 -55.54 -18.61 25.62
N LEU A 85 -56.50 -18.13 26.41
CA LEU A 85 -56.57 -16.73 26.85
C LEU A 85 -55.48 -16.43 27.87
N GLN A 86 -55.17 -17.37 28.76
CA GLN A 86 -54.02 -17.28 29.68
C GLN A 86 -52.72 -17.11 28.91
N ALA A 87 -52.47 -17.93 27.88
CA ALA A 87 -51.28 -17.81 27.04
C ALA A 87 -51.25 -16.48 26.26
N ALA A 88 -52.37 -16.07 25.67
CA ALA A 88 -52.47 -14.80 24.93
C ALA A 88 -52.18 -13.58 25.81
N ARG A 89 -52.63 -13.58 27.08
CA ARG A 89 -52.41 -12.49 28.06
C ARG A 89 -50.93 -12.19 28.31
N PHE A 90 -50.06 -13.18 28.19
CA PHE A 90 -48.61 -13.00 28.32
C PHE A 90 -47.92 -12.79 26.98
N LEU A 91 -48.34 -13.49 25.92
CA LEU A 91 -47.72 -13.39 24.61
C LEU A 91 -47.99 -12.04 23.91
N ALA A 92 -49.17 -11.46 24.09
CA ALA A 92 -49.54 -10.21 23.42
C ALA A 92 -48.74 -8.99 23.93
N PRO A 93 -48.57 -8.75 25.26
CA PRO A 93 -47.66 -7.71 25.75
C PRO A 93 -46.20 -7.94 25.36
N VAL A 94 -45.74 -9.18 25.29
CA VAL A 94 -44.39 -9.53 24.80
C VAL A 94 -44.24 -9.16 23.34
N ALA A 95 -45.25 -9.41 22.50
CA ALA A 95 -45.25 -9.00 21.10
C ALA A 95 -45.19 -7.47 20.95
N THR A 96 -45.96 -6.73 21.75
CA THR A 96 -45.91 -5.25 21.78
C THR A 96 -44.55 -4.73 22.24
N GLY A 97 -44.00 -5.29 23.32
CA GLY A 97 -42.67 -4.95 23.81
C GLY A 97 -41.57 -5.24 22.78
N TYR A 98 -41.68 -6.36 22.06
CA TYR A 98 -40.79 -6.70 20.96
C TYR A 98 -40.88 -5.70 19.80
N ALA A 99 -42.10 -5.27 19.42
CA ALA A 99 -42.29 -4.26 18.38
C ALA A 99 -41.67 -2.91 18.75
N VAL A 100 -41.87 -2.45 19.99
CA VAL A 100 -41.26 -1.22 20.52
C VAL A 100 -39.75 -1.34 20.55
N PHE A 101 -39.22 -2.47 21.04
CA PHE A 101 -37.77 -2.74 21.05
C PHE A 101 -37.18 -2.71 19.63
N GLU A 102 -37.82 -3.35 18.66
CA GLU A 102 -37.38 -3.32 17.26
C GLU A 102 -37.46 -1.92 16.64
N ALA A 103 -38.49 -1.13 16.96
CA ALA A 103 -38.62 0.25 16.52
C ALA A 103 -37.47 1.11 17.07
N VAL A 104 -37.20 1.02 18.38
CA VAL A 104 -36.08 1.70 19.04
C VAL A 104 -34.74 1.23 18.45
N ARG A 105 -34.53 -0.08 18.31
CA ARG A 105 -33.33 -0.65 17.70
C ARG A 105 -33.13 -0.19 16.26
N SER A 106 -34.21 0.00 15.50
CA SER A 106 -34.17 0.52 14.14
C SER A 106 -33.81 2.01 14.11
N LEU A 107 -34.35 2.81 15.02
CA LEU A 107 -34.01 4.24 15.14
C LEU A 107 -32.55 4.47 15.53
N PHE A 108 -31.98 3.59 16.36
CA PHE A 108 -30.58 3.66 16.80
C PHE A 108 -29.64 2.78 15.98
N ALA A 109 -30.11 2.09 14.94
CA ALA A 109 -29.30 1.12 14.20
C ALA A 109 -28.01 1.74 13.65
N ASP A 110 -28.11 2.95 13.09
CA ASP A 110 -26.97 3.68 12.53
C ASP A 110 -26.00 4.15 13.62
N GLN A 111 -26.53 4.57 14.77
CA GLN A 111 -25.73 4.95 15.94
C GLN A 111 -24.98 3.75 16.56
N PHE A 112 -25.60 2.57 16.59
CA PHE A 112 -24.94 1.34 17.03
C PHE A 112 -23.81 0.92 16.10
N VAL A 113 -23.98 1.08 14.78
CA VAL A 113 -22.91 0.82 13.81
C VAL A 113 -21.75 1.79 14.02
N LEU A 114 -22.03 3.10 14.14
CA LEU A 114 -21.02 4.12 14.41
C LEU A 114 -20.26 3.84 15.71
N MET A 115 -20.98 3.55 16.80
CA MET A 115 -20.36 3.24 18.10
C MET A 115 -19.50 1.98 18.03
N ARG A 116 -19.93 0.96 17.28
CA ARG A 116 -19.15 -0.26 17.09
C ARG A 116 -17.90 -0.02 16.26
N THR A 117 -18.01 0.73 15.17
CA THR A 117 -16.87 1.08 14.30
C THR A 117 -15.84 1.93 15.07
N ARG A 118 -16.29 2.89 15.87
CA ARG A 118 -15.44 3.71 16.76
C ARG A 118 -14.59 2.91 17.74
N ARG A 119 -15.08 1.73 18.15
CA ARG A 119 -14.41 0.85 19.12
C ARG A 119 -13.57 -0.25 18.46
N LEU A 120 -13.48 -0.30 17.13
CA LEU A 120 -12.60 -1.23 16.44
C LEU A 120 -11.13 -0.90 16.73
N ARG A 121 -10.30 -1.94 16.73
CA ARG A 121 -8.85 -1.84 16.92
C ARG A 121 -8.14 -2.66 15.85
N GLY A 122 -7.01 -2.16 15.37
CA GLY A 122 -6.18 -2.84 14.37
C GLY A 122 -6.80 -2.92 12.97
N HIS A 123 -7.88 -2.18 12.70
CA HIS A 123 -8.51 -2.13 11.38
C HIS A 123 -7.86 -1.08 10.48
N ALA A 124 -8.18 -1.13 9.19
CA ALA A 124 -7.78 -0.14 8.21
C ALA A 124 -8.91 0.87 7.97
N VAL A 125 -8.55 2.14 7.74
CA VAL A 125 -9.46 3.19 7.29
C VAL A 125 -9.12 3.55 5.84
N VAL A 126 -10.11 3.62 4.96
CA VAL A 126 -9.92 4.09 3.58
C VAL A 126 -10.87 5.25 3.32
N VAL A 127 -10.32 6.38 2.91
CA VAL A 127 -11.06 7.62 2.64
C VAL A 127 -11.21 7.80 1.14
N GLY A 128 -12.41 8.19 0.70
CA GLY A 128 -12.72 8.49 -0.69
C GLY A 128 -13.61 7.45 -1.38
N ARG A 129 -14.26 7.90 -2.46
CA ARG A 129 -15.08 7.08 -3.37
C ARG A 129 -14.48 7.05 -4.77
N THR A 130 -13.16 6.87 -4.83
CA THR A 130 -12.43 6.75 -6.09
C THR A 130 -12.17 5.28 -6.43
N PRO A 131 -11.89 4.95 -7.69
CA PRO A 131 -11.39 3.63 -8.07
C PRO A 131 -10.15 3.22 -7.26
N ALA A 132 -9.25 4.17 -6.95
CA ALA A 132 -8.09 3.93 -6.10
C ALA A 132 -8.48 3.49 -4.68
N ALA A 133 -9.46 4.17 -4.06
CA ALA A 133 -10.00 3.80 -2.75
C ALA A 133 -10.65 2.41 -2.77
N ASP A 134 -11.43 2.10 -3.81
CA ASP A 134 -12.05 0.78 -4.00
C ASP A 134 -11.00 -0.33 -4.12
N LEU A 135 -9.98 -0.12 -4.95
CA LEU A 135 -8.88 -1.05 -5.16
C LEU A 135 -8.11 -1.33 -3.88
N ILE A 136 -7.74 -0.29 -3.12
CA ILE A 136 -7.01 -0.42 -1.86
C ILE A 136 -7.88 -1.13 -0.81
N ALA A 137 -9.15 -0.73 -0.67
CA ALA A 137 -10.07 -1.38 0.27
C ALA A 137 -10.25 -2.87 -0.06
N ALA A 138 -10.40 -3.21 -1.34
CA ALA A 138 -10.54 -4.58 -1.80
C ALA A 138 -9.26 -5.40 -1.59
N ALA A 139 -8.08 -4.82 -1.83
CA ALA A 139 -6.79 -5.46 -1.59
C ALA A 139 -6.56 -5.72 -0.09
N LEU A 140 -6.90 -4.76 0.79
CA LEU A 140 -6.82 -4.94 2.24
C LEU A 140 -7.78 -6.03 2.75
N ALA A 141 -9.04 -6.00 2.29
CA ALA A 141 -10.05 -6.97 2.71
C ALA A 141 -9.70 -8.40 2.27
N ALA A 142 -9.14 -8.56 1.06
CA ALA A 142 -8.64 -9.85 0.55
C ALA A 142 -7.57 -10.48 1.44
N ARG A 143 -6.86 -9.65 2.21
CA ARG A 143 -5.75 -10.03 3.09
C ARG A 143 -6.18 -10.23 4.54
N GLY A 144 -7.49 -10.21 4.82
CA GLY A 144 -8.03 -10.42 6.16
C GLY A 144 -8.15 -9.16 7.02
N ALA A 145 -7.84 -7.98 6.50
CA ALA A 145 -8.02 -6.73 7.24
C ALA A 145 -9.51 -6.32 7.27
N VAL A 146 -9.99 -5.87 8.42
CA VAL A 146 -11.28 -5.16 8.49
C VAL A 146 -11.06 -3.75 7.96
N VAL A 147 -11.88 -3.31 7.01
CA VAL A 147 -11.76 -1.99 6.39
C VAL A 147 -12.99 -1.14 6.71
N ALA A 148 -12.77 0.03 7.31
CA ALA A 148 -13.78 1.07 7.49
C ALA A 148 -13.60 2.13 6.40
N ARG A 149 -14.60 2.24 5.52
CA ARG A 149 -14.59 3.23 4.45
C ARG A 149 -15.33 4.49 4.87
N THR A 150 -14.77 5.64 4.54
CA THR A 150 -15.43 6.94 4.72
C THR A 150 -15.37 7.74 3.42
N THR A 151 -16.35 8.59 3.18
CA THR A 151 -16.39 9.42 1.97
C THR A 151 -15.36 10.56 2.05
N THR A 152 -15.32 11.27 3.18
CA THR A 152 -14.48 12.46 3.40
C THR A 152 -13.47 12.22 4.52
N GLY A 153 -12.37 12.98 4.47
CA GLY A 153 -11.26 12.94 5.41
C GLY A 153 -11.36 13.90 6.61
N ASP A 154 -12.51 14.51 6.85
CA ASP A 154 -12.69 15.44 7.97
C ASP A 154 -12.61 14.74 9.34
N ALA A 155 -12.35 15.52 10.39
CA ALA A 155 -12.12 14.99 11.73
C ALA A 155 -13.32 14.18 12.29
N GLU A 156 -14.56 14.52 11.95
CA GLU A 156 -15.73 13.80 12.43
C GLU A 156 -15.92 12.46 11.70
N SER A 157 -15.71 12.47 10.39
CA SER A 157 -15.75 11.29 9.54
C SER A 157 -14.67 10.28 9.95
N LEU A 158 -13.44 10.74 10.20
CA LEU A 158 -12.35 9.90 10.70
C LEU A 158 -12.62 9.35 12.12
N ARG A 159 -13.16 10.17 13.02
CA ARG A 159 -13.61 9.69 14.34
C ARG A 159 -14.67 8.60 14.18
N SER A 160 -15.65 8.81 13.30
CA SER A 160 -16.72 7.85 13.02
C SER A 160 -16.21 6.55 12.40
N ALA A 161 -15.16 6.60 11.58
CA ALA A 161 -14.43 5.45 11.07
C ALA A 161 -13.52 4.77 12.11
N GLY A 162 -13.42 5.31 13.32
CA GLY A 162 -12.63 4.73 14.42
C GLY A 162 -11.13 4.91 14.27
N ILE A 163 -10.68 6.06 13.71
CA ILE A 163 -9.26 6.34 13.49
C ILE A 163 -8.38 6.15 14.74
N SER A 164 -8.93 6.39 15.94
CA SER A 164 -8.20 6.24 17.20
C SER A 164 -7.68 4.81 17.44
N GLY A 165 -8.40 3.80 16.96
CA GLY A 165 -8.01 2.39 17.08
C GLY A 165 -7.41 1.80 15.80
N ALA A 166 -7.35 2.56 14.71
CA ALA A 166 -6.89 2.05 13.42
C ALA A 166 -5.38 1.73 13.44
N ALA A 167 -4.98 0.74 12.63
CA ALA A 167 -3.57 0.44 12.36
C ALA A 167 -3.05 1.22 11.15
N VAL A 168 -3.92 1.52 10.18
CA VAL A 168 -3.55 2.22 8.95
C VAL A 168 -4.72 3.06 8.40
N LEU A 169 -4.40 4.18 7.78
CA LEU A 169 -5.28 5.00 6.96
C LEU A 169 -4.72 5.16 5.55
N TYR A 170 -5.60 5.09 4.56
CA TYR A 170 -5.36 5.46 3.17
C TYR A 170 -6.30 6.60 2.77
N ALA A 171 -5.75 7.76 2.46
CA ALA A 171 -6.47 8.89 1.89
C ALA A 171 -6.43 8.81 0.37
N CYS A 172 -7.57 8.53 -0.26
CA CYS A 172 -7.71 8.32 -1.70
C CYS A 172 -8.97 9.02 -2.23
N GLU A 173 -9.23 10.22 -1.74
CA GLU A 173 -10.27 11.12 -2.27
C GLU A 173 -9.85 11.66 -3.64
N ALA A 174 -10.85 12.03 -4.47
CA ALA A 174 -10.58 12.61 -5.78
C ALA A 174 -9.97 14.00 -5.60
N GLU A 175 -8.87 14.29 -6.30
CA GLU A 175 -8.15 15.55 -6.20
C GLU A 175 -8.52 16.54 -7.31
N ASP A 176 -9.56 16.22 -8.11
CA ASP A 176 -9.97 17.03 -9.27
C ASP A 176 -10.38 18.45 -8.86
N ASP A 177 -11.09 18.59 -7.73
CA ASP A 177 -11.59 19.88 -7.23
C ASP A 177 -10.65 20.53 -6.18
N GLU A 178 -9.94 19.71 -5.40
CA GLU A 178 -9.09 20.18 -4.29
C GLU A 178 -7.75 19.41 -4.25
N PRO A 179 -6.73 19.89 -4.99
CA PRO A 179 -5.41 19.28 -4.98
C PRO A 179 -4.82 19.22 -3.56
N GLY A 180 -4.39 18.04 -3.13
CA GLY A 180 -3.80 17.84 -1.80
C GLY A 180 -4.80 17.55 -0.68
N VAL A 181 -6.10 17.37 -0.97
CA VAL A 181 -7.10 16.92 0.03
C VAL A 181 -6.67 15.64 0.77
N ASN A 182 -5.96 14.74 0.09
CA ASN A 182 -5.43 13.52 0.71
C ASN A 182 -4.31 13.80 1.72
N VAL A 183 -3.45 14.78 1.43
CA VAL A 183 -2.40 15.25 2.34
C VAL A 183 -3.02 15.91 3.58
N LEU A 184 -4.05 16.73 3.38
CA LEU A 184 -4.80 17.36 4.48
C LEU A 184 -5.48 16.31 5.36
N THR A 185 -6.10 15.29 4.75
CA THR A 185 -6.70 14.15 5.45
C THR A 185 -5.71 13.44 6.36
N VAL A 186 -4.49 13.18 5.85
CA VAL A 186 -3.40 12.61 6.65
C VAL A 186 -3.01 13.54 7.80
N ALA A 187 -2.90 14.85 7.57
CA ALA A 187 -2.59 15.81 8.62
C ALA A 187 -3.67 15.86 9.73
N VAL A 188 -4.95 15.75 9.37
CA VAL A 188 -6.07 15.64 10.32
C VAL A 188 -5.99 14.33 11.10
N ALA A 189 -5.74 13.21 10.42
CA ALA A 189 -5.61 11.90 11.04
C ALA A 189 -4.41 11.81 12.01
N ASN A 190 -3.30 12.48 11.69
CA ASN A 190 -2.10 12.53 12.53
C ASN A 190 -2.34 13.24 13.87
N ARG A 191 -3.37 14.11 13.95
CA ARG A 191 -3.78 14.80 15.17
C ARG A 191 -4.87 14.06 15.96
N ALA A 192 -5.25 12.86 15.54
CA ALA A 192 -6.26 12.08 16.25
C ALA A 192 -5.76 11.64 17.64
N ASP A 193 -6.60 11.79 18.65
CA ASP A 193 -6.31 11.30 20.00
C ASP A 193 -6.33 9.76 20.01
N ARG A 194 -5.22 9.16 20.48
CA ARG A 194 -4.94 7.72 20.40
C ARG A 194 -4.34 7.23 21.71
N ASP A 195 -4.68 5.99 22.04
CA ASP A 195 -4.06 5.27 23.16
C ASP A 195 -2.56 5.08 22.88
N PRO A 196 -1.65 5.62 23.72
CA PRO A 196 -0.20 5.47 23.54
C PRO A 196 0.29 4.03 23.54
N ALA A 197 -0.49 3.09 24.10
CA ALA A 197 -0.15 1.66 24.09
C ALA A 197 -0.36 0.99 22.73
N LEU A 198 -1.08 1.62 21.80
CA LEU A 198 -1.28 1.09 20.45
C LEU A 198 -0.05 1.35 19.57
N PRO A 199 0.25 0.46 18.60
CA PRO A 199 1.24 0.74 17.58
C PRO A 199 0.97 2.06 16.84
N GLY A 200 2.05 2.69 16.35
CA GLY A 200 1.97 3.91 15.53
C GLY A 200 1.00 3.75 14.36
N LEU A 201 0.21 4.80 14.11
CA LEU A 201 -0.75 4.84 13.00
C LEU A 201 0.02 5.06 11.69
N ARG A 202 -0.17 4.18 10.72
CA ARG A 202 0.34 4.40 9.37
C ARG A 202 -0.65 5.22 8.54
N LEU A 203 -0.21 6.30 7.93
CA LEU A 203 -1.01 7.29 7.24
C LEU A 203 -0.47 7.43 5.83
N ASN A 204 -1.27 7.09 4.83
CA ASN A 204 -0.82 7.07 3.44
C ASN A 204 -1.72 8.01 2.63
N ALA A 205 -1.13 9.03 2.01
CA ALA A 205 -1.84 9.92 1.09
C ALA A 205 -1.59 9.49 -0.35
N HIS A 206 -2.67 9.17 -1.07
CA HIS A 206 -2.61 9.06 -2.53
C HIS A 206 -2.46 10.46 -3.12
N VAL A 207 -1.48 10.65 -3.98
CA VAL A 207 -1.27 11.88 -4.74
C VAL A 207 -1.35 11.52 -6.21
N SER A 208 -2.25 12.18 -6.93
CA SER A 208 -2.57 11.86 -8.32
C SER A 208 -1.47 12.35 -9.27
N ASP A 209 -0.87 13.50 -8.95
CA ASP A 209 0.28 14.06 -9.65
C ASP A 209 1.59 13.44 -9.12
N PRO A 210 2.31 12.64 -9.94
CA PRO A 210 3.58 12.04 -9.53
C PRO A 210 4.70 13.07 -9.25
N GLU A 211 4.68 14.25 -9.86
CA GLU A 211 5.71 15.27 -9.59
C GLU A 211 5.50 15.89 -8.20
N LEU A 212 4.25 16.21 -7.86
CA LEU A 212 3.88 16.65 -6.52
C LEU A 212 4.15 15.54 -5.49
N ALA A 213 3.82 14.29 -5.79
CA ALA A 213 4.08 13.15 -4.91
C ALA A 213 5.57 13.05 -4.57
N LEU A 214 6.43 13.14 -5.58
CA LEU A 214 7.87 13.09 -5.42
C LEU A 214 8.41 14.29 -4.63
N ALA A 215 7.87 15.49 -4.85
CA ALA A 215 8.23 16.69 -4.07
C ALA A 215 7.84 16.56 -2.60
N LEU A 216 6.65 16.02 -2.30
CA LEU A 216 6.19 15.75 -0.94
C LEU A 216 7.06 14.69 -0.27
N GLN A 217 7.39 13.60 -0.96
CA GLN A 217 8.33 12.58 -0.48
C GLN A 217 9.70 13.19 -0.17
N ALA A 218 10.22 14.06 -1.03
CA ALA A 218 11.48 14.75 -0.79
C ALA A 218 11.44 15.57 0.52
N ARG A 219 10.40 16.38 0.71
CA ARG A 219 10.23 17.17 1.94
C ARG A 219 10.02 16.30 3.17
N HIS A 220 9.31 15.19 3.02
CA HIS A 220 9.09 14.20 4.08
C HIS A 220 10.40 13.51 4.48
N LEU A 221 11.28 13.19 3.53
CA LEU A 221 12.60 12.66 3.82
C LEU A 221 13.45 13.68 4.58
N SER A 222 13.40 14.97 4.25
CA SER A 222 14.12 16.00 5.01
C SER A 222 13.59 16.19 6.44
N HIS A 223 12.31 15.92 6.68
CA HIS A 223 11.69 16.06 8.00
C HIS A 223 10.72 14.90 8.26
N PRO A 224 11.23 13.70 8.62
CA PRO A 224 10.41 12.52 8.75
C PRO A 224 9.33 12.68 9.82
N GLN A 225 8.11 12.32 9.44
CA GLN A 225 6.99 12.13 10.36
C GLN A 225 6.74 10.64 10.46
N PRO A 226 7.04 9.98 11.60
CA PRO A 226 6.90 8.54 11.72
C PRO A 226 5.50 8.06 11.33
N GLY A 227 5.45 7.12 10.38
CA GLY A 227 4.20 6.52 9.94
C GLY A 227 3.42 7.32 8.89
N VAL A 228 3.93 8.44 8.37
CA VAL A 228 3.32 9.14 7.23
C VAL A 228 4.04 8.78 5.93
N ASP A 229 3.30 8.53 4.85
CA ASP A 229 3.86 8.30 3.51
C ASP A 229 2.94 8.85 2.40
N PHE A 230 3.53 9.10 1.23
CA PHE A 230 2.87 9.60 0.03
C PHE A 230 3.10 8.63 -1.11
N PHE A 231 2.05 8.31 -1.87
CA PHE A 231 2.18 7.35 -2.96
C PHE A 231 1.33 7.74 -4.16
N THR A 232 1.71 7.25 -5.33
CA THR A 232 0.90 7.27 -6.54
C THR A 232 0.43 5.84 -6.83
N LEU A 233 -0.84 5.67 -7.22
CA LEU A 233 -1.34 4.33 -7.56
C LEU A 233 -0.58 3.75 -8.76
N GLY A 234 -0.28 4.60 -9.75
CA GLY A 234 0.47 4.20 -10.95
C GLY A 234 1.82 3.56 -10.64
N GLU A 235 2.61 4.13 -9.73
CA GLU A 235 3.92 3.56 -9.37
C GLU A 235 3.82 2.22 -8.64
N LEU A 236 2.80 2.02 -7.80
CA LEU A 236 2.59 0.74 -7.10
C LEU A 236 2.23 -0.37 -8.07
N VAL A 237 1.32 -0.07 -8.99
CA VAL A 237 0.88 -1.01 -10.02
C VAL A 237 2.04 -1.32 -10.96
N ALA A 238 2.78 -0.29 -11.40
CA ALA A 238 3.92 -0.43 -12.30
C ALA A 238 5.02 -1.32 -11.68
N ARG A 239 5.35 -1.11 -10.40
CA ARG A 239 6.29 -1.98 -9.67
C ARG A 239 5.80 -3.41 -9.54
N SER A 240 4.52 -3.59 -9.22
CA SER A 240 3.92 -4.93 -9.09
C SER A 240 3.94 -5.68 -10.42
N LEU A 241 3.66 -4.97 -11.52
CA LEU A 241 3.72 -5.50 -12.88
C LEU A 241 5.16 -5.85 -13.29
N ALA A 242 6.12 -4.95 -13.09
CA ALA A 242 7.52 -5.21 -13.39
C ALA A 242 8.08 -6.39 -12.58
N ARG A 243 7.66 -6.58 -11.32
CA ARG A 243 8.01 -7.75 -10.50
C ARG A 243 7.39 -9.04 -11.04
N ARG A 244 6.12 -9.01 -11.47
CA ARG A 244 5.45 -10.16 -12.12
C ARG A 244 6.23 -10.59 -13.37
N ASP A 245 6.66 -9.61 -14.16
CA ASP A 245 7.32 -9.83 -15.46
C ASP A 245 8.85 -9.68 -15.38
N GLN A 246 9.45 -9.91 -14.20
CA GLN A 246 10.88 -9.68 -13.93
C GLN A 246 11.82 -10.51 -14.82
N THR A 247 11.37 -11.65 -15.33
CA THR A 247 12.14 -12.52 -16.23
C THR A 247 12.44 -11.83 -17.55
N VAL A 248 11.54 -10.96 -18.02
CA VAL A 248 11.73 -10.15 -19.23
C VAL A 248 12.93 -9.22 -19.04
N ALA A 249 13.03 -8.54 -17.89
CA ALA A 249 14.13 -7.62 -17.62
C ALA A 249 15.48 -8.33 -17.39
N ARG A 250 15.47 -9.57 -16.89
CA ARG A 250 16.68 -10.35 -16.58
C ARG A 250 17.20 -11.20 -17.75
N GLY A 251 16.51 -11.22 -18.89
CA GLY A 251 16.93 -11.95 -20.08
C GLY A 251 18.27 -11.47 -20.68
N ALA A 252 18.81 -12.25 -21.62
CA ALA A 252 20.08 -11.96 -22.28
C ALA A 252 20.02 -10.72 -23.19
N ALA A 253 18.99 -10.63 -24.05
CA ALA A 253 18.72 -9.48 -24.93
C ALA A 253 17.29 -8.95 -24.68
N PRO A 254 17.07 -8.25 -23.56
CA PRO A 254 15.71 -7.93 -23.15
C PRO A 254 15.18 -6.74 -23.95
N HIS A 255 13.98 -6.90 -24.52
CA HIS A 255 13.30 -5.87 -25.30
C HIS A 255 11.82 -5.82 -24.91
N ILE A 256 11.37 -4.63 -24.49
CA ILE A 256 9.96 -4.34 -24.24
C ILE A 256 9.51 -3.14 -25.08
N SER A 257 8.21 -3.08 -25.36
CA SER A 257 7.57 -1.89 -25.93
C SER A 257 6.57 -1.32 -24.93
N VAL A 258 6.53 0.00 -24.77
CA VAL A 258 5.57 0.71 -23.92
C VAL A 258 4.82 1.71 -24.80
N VAL A 259 3.52 1.48 -24.94
CA VAL A 259 2.57 2.27 -25.71
C VAL A 259 1.78 3.13 -24.73
N GLY A 260 1.83 4.45 -24.91
CA GLY A 260 1.33 5.40 -23.91
C GLY A 260 2.41 5.72 -22.87
N HIS A 261 2.84 6.98 -22.87
CA HIS A 261 3.95 7.48 -22.04
C HIS A 261 3.49 8.50 -20.99
N GLY A 262 2.25 8.32 -20.53
CA GLY A 262 1.66 8.98 -19.36
C GLY A 262 2.32 8.56 -18.04
N THR A 263 1.68 8.88 -16.92
CA THR A 263 2.23 8.63 -15.57
C THR A 263 2.56 7.16 -15.36
N PHE A 264 1.64 6.27 -15.72
CA PHE A 264 1.82 4.84 -15.54
C PHE A 264 2.93 4.26 -16.42
N GLY A 265 2.94 4.60 -17.72
CA GLY A 265 3.96 4.13 -18.66
C GLY A 265 5.37 4.55 -18.24
N ARG A 266 5.56 5.81 -17.79
CA ARG A 266 6.84 6.28 -17.24
C ARG A 266 7.27 5.51 -15.99
N ALA A 267 6.34 5.32 -15.05
CA ALA A 267 6.60 4.56 -13.83
C ALA A 267 6.99 3.09 -14.14
N LEU A 268 6.40 2.49 -15.17
CA LEU A 268 6.73 1.13 -15.62
C LEU A 268 8.16 1.04 -16.17
N VAL A 269 8.58 2.00 -16.98
CA VAL A 269 9.96 2.08 -17.49
C VAL A 269 10.95 2.20 -16.33
N VAL A 270 10.68 3.06 -15.36
CA VAL A 270 11.54 3.21 -14.17
C VAL A 270 11.59 1.91 -13.35
N ALA A 271 10.46 1.22 -13.17
CA ALA A 271 10.42 -0.06 -12.46
C ALA A 271 11.26 -1.15 -13.14
N PHE A 272 11.20 -1.26 -14.48
CA PHE A 272 12.04 -2.18 -15.24
C PHE A 272 13.52 -1.79 -15.24
N ALA A 273 13.84 -0.50 -15.35
CA ALA A 273 15.21 0.00 -15.26
C ALA A 273 15.87 -0.39 -13.93
N ARG A 274 15.14 -0.25 -12.82
CA ARG A 274 15.60 -0.66 -11.49
C ARG A 274 15.92 -2.16 -11.45
N LEU A 275 15.07 -3.01 -12.02
CA LEU A 275 15.36 -4.45 -12.11
C LEU A 275 16.59 -4.75 -12.98
N ARG A 276 16.73 -4.09 -14.14
CA ARG A 276 17.86 -4.31 -15.06
C ARG A 276 19.19 -3.79 -14.51
N SER A 277 19.18 -2.77 -13.67
CA SER A 277 20.40 -2.14 -13.11
C SER A 277 21.36 -3.13 -12.43
N VAL A 278 20.85 -4.22 -11.85
CA VAL A 278 21.66 -5.28 -11.21
C VAL A 278 22.49 -6.05 -12.25
N GLU A 279 21.88 -6.38 -13.40
CA GLU A 279 22.55 -7.08 -14.49
C GLU A 279 23.60 -6.19 -15.16
N ILE A 280 23.30 -4.89 -15.29
CA ILE A 280 24.19 -3.88 -15.87
C ILE A 280 25.47 -3.73 -15.05
N ALA A 281 25.35 -3.75 -13.73
CA ALA A 281 26.51 -3.73 -12.83
C ALA A 281 27.43 -4.95 -13.00
N SER A 282 26.94 -6.02 -13.63
CA SER A 282 27.67 -7.26 -13.93
C SER A 282 28.16 -7.34 -15.38
N GLY A 283 28.02 -6.27 -16.17
CA GLY A 283 28.38 -6.23 -17.59
C GLY A 283 27.31 -6.75 -18.55
N GLY A 284 26.06 -6.92 -18.09
CA GLY A 284 24.94 -7.28 -18.97
C GLY A 284 24.53 -6.14 -19.92
N GLU A 285 23.85 -6.48 -21.02
CA GLU A 285 23.40 -5.49 -22.01
C GLU A 285 22.25 -4.60 -21.48
N PRO A 286 22.08 -3.34 -21.91
CA PRO A 286 20.91 -2.53 -21.56
C PRO A 286 19.57 -3.13 -22.01
N LEU A 287 18.51 -2.92 -21.21
CA LEU A 287 17.13 -3.20 -21.61
C LEU A 287 16.73 -2.27 -22.75
N THR A 288 16.39 -2.83 -23.91
CA THR A 288 15.80 -2.02 -24.98
C THR A 288 14.35 -1.73 -24.62
N VAL A 289 13.99 -0.45 -24.57
CA VAL A 289 12.62 0.00 -24.31
C VAL A 289 12.19 0.86 -25.49
N THR A 290 11.28 0.35 -26.31
CA THR A 290 10.67 1.15 -27.37
C THR A 290 9.51 1.95 -26.76
N LEU A 291 9.59 3.27 -26.82
CA LEU A 291 8.51 4.17 -26.36
C LEU A 291 7.71 4.60 -27.58
N VAL A 292 6.40 4.36 -27.57
CA VAL A 292 5.53 4.57 -28.73
C VAL A 292 4.57 5.73 -28.48
N GLY A 293 4.53 6.69 -29.40
CA GLY A 293 3.55 7.78 -29.44
C GLY A 293 4.18 9.15 -29.72
N SER A 294 3.34 10.14 -30.06
CA SER A 294 3.74 11.48 -30.54
C SER A 294 4.60 12.34 -29.59
N GLY A 295 4.75 11.94 -28.32
CA GLY A 295 5.61 12.58 -27.31
C GLY A 295 6.74 11.68 -26.79
N ALA A 296 6.99 10.54 -27.44
CA ALA A 296 7.94 9.54 -26.98
C ALA A 296 9.37 10.10 -26.84
N ARG A 297 9.78 11.01 -27.74
CA ARG A 297 11.12 11.61 -27.73
C ARG A 297 11.35 12.48 -26.50
N GLU A 298 10.39 13.35 -26.18
CA GLU A 298 10.43 14.22 -25.00
C GLU A 298 10.36 13.39 -23.72
N SER A 299 9.47 12.40 -23.68
CA SER A 299 9.37 11.46 -22.56
C SER A 299 10.66 10.67 -22.33
N ALA A 300 11.31 10.20 -23.39
CA ALA A 300 12.61 9.53 -23.31
C ALA A 300 13.72 10.44 -22.75
N ALA A 301 13.72 11.71 -23.15
CA ALA A 301 14.67 12.70 -22.65
C ALA A 301 14.45 12.97 -21.15
N ALA A 302 13.20 13.24 -20.75
CA ALA A 302 12.83 13.45 -19.35
C ALA A 302 13.18 12.25 -18.45
N LEU A 303 12.91 11.03 -18.91
CA LEU A 303 13.25 9.80 -18.20
C LEU A 303 14.77 9.65 -17.98
N ARG A 304 15.59 9.98 -18.98
CA ARG A 304 17.06 9.91 -18.90
C ARG A 304 17.68 11.00 -18.02
N ALA A 305 17.09 12.19 -18.04
CA ALA A 305 17.54 13.32 -17.23
C ALA A 305 17.30 13.03 -15.75
N ARG A 306 16.07 12.64 -15.41
CA ARG A 306 15.61 12.51 -14.02
C ARG A 306 16.05 11.21 -13.32
N TRP A 307 16.17 10.08 -14.03
CA TRP A 307 16.52 8.79 -13.40
C TRP A 307 17.84 8.22 -13.91
N PRO A 308 18.93 8.26 -13.12
CA PRO A 308 20.22 7.67 -13.50
C PRO A 308 20.13 6.17 -13.81
N SER A 309 19.27 5.43 -13.09
CA SER A 309 19.02 4.01 -13.35
C SER A 309 18.48 3.76 -14.76
N VAL A 310 17.62 4.65 -15.29
CA VAL A 310 17.12 4.55 -16.66
C VAL A 310 18.24 4.86 -17.65
N ARG A 311 19.05 5.89 -17.36
CA ARG A 311 20.19 6.27 -18.20
C ARG A 311 21.23 5.15 -18.34
N ALA A 312 21.51 4.40 -17.28
CA ALA A 312 22.44 3.27 -17.36
C ALA A 312 21.81 1.98 -17.86
N ALA A 313 20.60 1.65 -17.40
CA ALA A 313 20.06 0.31 -17.58
C ALA A 313 19.18 0.15 -18.81
N CYS A 314 18.79 1.25 -19.46
CA CYS A 314 17.87 1.21 -20.58
C CYS A 314 18.40 1.91 -21.83
N ARG A 315 18.25 1.24 -22.97
CA ARG A 315 18.32 1.84 -24.30
C ARG A 315 16.91 2.25 -24.72
N LEU A 316 16.53 3.50 -24.43
CA LEU A 316 15.25 4.06 -24.85
C LEU A 316 15.25 4.39 -26.35
N VAL A 317 14.29 3.84 -27.09
CA VAL A 317 14.11 4.07 -28.53
C VAL A 317 12.73 4.69 -28.74
N PRO A 318 12.61 6.02 -28.84
CA PRO A 318 11.33 6.66 -29.12
C PRO A 318 10.93 6.46 -30.59
N VAL A 319 9.69 6.10 -30.82
CA VAL A 319 9.06 5.96 -32.14
C VAL A 319 7.68 6.61 -32.12
N ASP A 320 7.23 7.13 -33.26
CA ASP A 320 5.95 7.84 -33.32
C ASP A 320 4.79 6.85 -33.40
N THR A 321 4.97 5.75 -34.13
CA THR A 321 3.94 4.73 -34.35
C THR A 321 4.42 3.31 -34.01
N PHE A 322 3.48 2.42 -33.68
CA PHE A 322 3.83 1.04 -33.34
C PHE A 322 4.42 0.26 -34.53
N ALA A 323 4.06 0.62 -35.77
CA ALA A 323 4.60 0.00 -36.98
C ALA A 323 6.14 0.08 -37.06
N GLU A 324 6.74 1.12 -36.49
CA GLU A 324 8.19 1.33 -36.44
C GLU A 324 8.92 0.41 -35.44
N VAL A 325 8.20 -0.20 -34.50
CA VAL A 325 8.78 -1.08 -33.47
C VAL A 325 9.54 -2.25 -34.10
N ARG A 326 9.04 -2.79 -35.21
CA ARG A 326 9.69 -3.90 -35.94
C ARG A 326 11.07 -3.55 -36.49
N ALA A 327 11.34 -2.28 -36.77
CA ALA A 327 12.66 -1.83 -37.21
C ALA A 327 13.68 -1.82 -36.06
N VAL A 328 13.21 -1.76 -34.81
CA VAL A 328 14.03 -1.81 -33.59
C VAL A 328 14.33 -3.25 -33.18
N GLY A 329 13.34 -4.13 -33.32
CA GLY A 329 13.42 -5.56 -32.96
C GLY A 329 12.05 -6.13 -32.60
N SER A 330 12.04 -7.38 -32.14
CA SER A 330 10.81 -8.05 -31.68
C SER A 330 10.71 -7.98 -30.15
N PRO A 331 9.79 -7.18 -29.59
CA PRO A 331 9.65 -7.08 -28.14
C PRO A 331 9.08 -8.38 -27.55
N GLN A 332 9.63 -8.79 -26.41
CA GLN A 332 9.17 -9.94 -25.63
C GLN A 332 7.79 -9.68 -25.00
N ARG A 333 7.50 -8.42 -24.67
CA ARG A 333 6.23 -7.93 -24.14
C ARG A 333 5.94 -6.54 -24.68
N VAL A 334 4.67 -6.27 -24.93
CA VAL A 334 4.16 -4.94 -25.30
C VAL A 334 3.21 -4.51 -24.20
N TYR A 335 3.44 -3.36 -23.58
CA TYR A 335 2.58 -2.82 -22.54
C TYR A 335 1.78 -1.65 -23.09
N VAL A 336 0.45 -1.74 -23.03
CA VAL A 336 -0.46 -0.65 -23.41
C VAL A 336 -0.89 0.06 -22.13
N CYS A 337 -0.44 1.30 -21.98
CA CYS A 337 -0.33 2.06 -20.74
C CYS A 337 -0.89 3.48 -20.86
N HIS A 338 -1.96 3.68 -21.64
CA HIS A 338 -2.61 4.98 -21.72
C HIS A 338 -3.28 5.36 -20.40
N ASP A 339 -3.28 6.67 -20.10
CA ASP A 339 -3.95 7.19 -18.90
C ASP A 339 -5.49 7.11 -19.03
N ASP A 340 -5.99 7.06 -20.26
CA ASP A 340 -7.39 6.76 -20.58
C ASP A 340 -7.55 5.28 -20.99
N ASP A 341 -8.31 4.53 -20.20
CA ASP A 341 -8.58 3.12 -20.46
C ASP A 341 -9.31 2.87 -21.79
N GLY A 342 -10.11 3.84 -22.26
CA GLY A 342 -10.79 3.76 -23.55
C GLY A 342 -9.82 3.87 -24.72
N GLU A 343 -8.80 4.74 -24.60
CA GLU A 343 -7.66 4.78 -25.52
C GLU A 343 -6.86 3.50 -25.50
N ALA A 344 -6.52 2.99 -24.31
CA ALA A 344 -5.82 1.72 -24.14
C ALA A 344 -6.55 0.57 -24.83
N LEU A 345 -7.84 0.42 -24.56
CA LEU A 345 -8.66 -0.64 -25.11
C LEU A 345 -8.80 -0.51 -26.64
N ARG A 346 -9.05 0.70 -27.13
CA ARG A 346 -9.21 0.95 -28.58
C ARG A 346 -7.93 0.63 -29.33
N GLU A 347 -6.77 1.02 -28.81
CA GLU A 347 -5.50 0.74 -29.46
C GLU A 347 -5.18 -0.76 -29.41
N ALA A 348 -5.31 -1.39 -28.24
CA ALA A 348 -5.10 -2.83 -28.08
C ALA A 348 -6.01 -3.69 -28.96
N LEU A 349 -7.25 -3.26 -29.25
CA LEU A 349 -8.20 -4.02 -30.07
C LEU A 349 -8.18 -3.69 -31.56
N ARG A 350 -7.58 -2.56 -31.99
CA ARG A 350 -7.57 -2.16 -33.41
C ARG A 350 -6.24 -2.40 -34.10
N ASP A 351 -5.14 -2.26 -33.38
CA ASP A 351 -3.82 -2.29 -34.01
C ASP A 351 -3.30 -3.72 -34.13
N SER A 352 -3.50 -4.32 -35.30
CA SER A 352 -3.02 -5.67 -35.58
C SER A 352 -1.49 -5.81 -35.59
N ASP A 353 -0.74 -4.72 -35.71
CA ASP A 353 0.71 -4.77 -35.60
C ASP A 353 1.15 -5.04 -34.16
N LEU A 354 0.39 -4.57 -33.15
CA LEU A 354 0.62 -4.92 -31.73
C LEU A 354 0.66 -6.43 -31.52
N TRP A 355 -0.31 -7.14 -32.10
CA TRP A 355 -0.46 -8.59 -31.91
C TRP A 355 0.57 -9.41 -32.68
N ARG A 356 1.08 -8.86 -33.79
CA ARG A 356 1.99 -9.55 -34.71
C ARG A 356 3.47 -9.31 -34.41
N ALA A 357 3.82 -8.16 -33.85
CA ALA A 357 5.22 -7.79 -33.62
C ALA A 357 5.80 -8.36 -32.32
N SER A 358 4.97 -8.77 -31.35
CA SER A 358 5.45 -9.30 -30.08
C SER A 358 5.76 -10.80 -30.14
N GLU A 359 6.86 -11.20 -29.51
CA GLU A 359 7.15 -12.63 -29.28
C GLU A 359 6.30 -13.21 -28.14
N GLY A 360 5.81 -12.36 -27.24
CA GLY A 360 4.92 -12.71 -26.12
C GLY A 360 3.60 -11.94 -26.12
N ALA A 361 2.91 -11.93 -24.98
CA ALA A 361 1.61 -11.27 -24.86
C ALA A 361 1.70 -9.73 -24.88
N VAL A 362 0.66 -9.11 -25.43
CA VAL A 362 0.29 -7.71 -25.28
C VAL A 362 -0.41 -7.57 -23.94
N VAL A 363 0.20 -6.79 -23.04
CA VAL A 363 -0.27 -6.54 -21.69
C VAL A 363 -1.10 -5.26 -21.69
N LEU A 364 -2.42 -5.41 -21.59
CA LEU A 364 -3.36 -4.29 -21.52
C LEU A 364 -3.61 -3.93 -20.06
N CYS A 365 -3.16 -2.74 -19.65
CA CYS A 365 -3.33 -2.26 -18.28
C CYS A 365 -4.58 -1.38 -18.21
N LEU A 366 -5.62 -1.82 -17.49
CA LEU A 366 -6.87 -1.08 -17.31
C LEU A 366 -6.99 -0.58 -15.87
N ASN A 367 -7.09 0.73 -15.67
CA ASN A 367 -7.14 1.34 -14.34
C ASN A 367 -8.57 1.53 -13.80
N ARG A 368 -9.46 2.10 -14.61
CA ARG A 368 -10.86 2.46 -14.27
C ARG A 368 -11.87 1.42 -14.75
N LEU A 369 -11.57 0.69 -15.81
CA LEU A 369 -12.39 -0.34 -16.43
C LEU A 369 -11.96 -1.75 -16.01
N ALA A 370 -11.48 -1.91 -14.78
CA ALA A 370 -10.97 -3.18 -14.27
C ALA A 370 -11.98 -4.34 -14.40
N GLY A 371 -13.30 -4.09 -14.36
CA GLY A 371 -14.32 -5.13 -14.57
C GLY A 371 -14.36 -5.75 -15.97
N LEU A 372 -13.66 -5.18 -16.95
CA LEU A 372 -13.59 -5.72 -18.31
C LEU A 372 -12.61 -6.89 -18.45
N GLY A 373 -11.64 -7.05 -17.54
CA GLY A 373 -10.64 -8.11 -17.65
C GLY A 373 -11.25 -9.50 -17.66
N GLY A 374 -12.25 -9.74 -16.81
CA GLY A 374 -13.01 -10.99 -16.76
C GLY A 374 -13.92 -11.26 -17.97
N LEU A 375 -14.00 -10.34 -18.94
CA LEU A 375 -14.73 -10.57 -20.19
C LEU A 375 -13.85 -11.19 -21.28
N PHE A 376 -12.52 -11.10 -21.16
CA PHE A 376 -11.57 -11.63 -22.13
C PHE A 376 -11.07 -13.01 -21.69
N GLY A 377 -11.15 -14.00 -22.58
CA GLY A 377 -10.61 -15.33 -22.30
C GLY A 377 -11.27 -16.44 -23.12
N THR A 378 -10.95 -17.68 -22.74
CA THR A 378 -11.52 -18.90 -23.32
C THR A 378 -12.43 -19.66 -22.34
N HIS A 379 -12.76 -19.06 -21.19
CA HIS A 379 -13.64 -19.65 -20.18
C HIS A 379 -15.13 -19.40 -20.48
N ASP A 380 -16.02 -20.20 -19.89
CA ASP A 380 -17.46 -20.18 -20.19
C ASP A 380 -18.14 -18.82 -19.97
N ASP A 381 -17.64 -18.00 -19.03
CA ASP A 381 -18.16 -16.66 -18.75
C ASP A 381 -17.55 -15.54 -19.64
N ALA A 382 -16.60 -15.86 -20.54
CA ALA A 382 -15.93 -14.87 -21.38
C ALA A 382 -16.83 -14.47 -22.55
N ILE A 383 -16.90 -13.17 -22.82
CA ILE A 383 -17.68 -12.60 -23.93
C ILE A 383 -16.77 -12.26 -25.11
N LEU A 384 -15.49 -11.99 -24.85
CA LEU A 384 -14.47 -11.56 -25.80
C LEU A 384 -13.30 -12.56 -25.81
N ASP A 385 -12.68 -12.76 -26.97
CA ASP A 385 -11.50 -13.62 -27.07
C ASP A 385 -10.24 -12.91 -26.56
N ASP A 386 -9.28 -13.67 -26.05
CA ASP A 386 -7.97 -13.16 -25.59
C ASP A 386 -6.91 -13.18 -26.71
N LEU A 387 -7.36 -13.17 -27.97
CA LEU A 387 -6.52 -13.28 -29.17
C LEU A 387 -5.63 -14.54 -29.17
N GLY A 388 -6.15 -15.65 -28.65
CA GLY A 388 -5.42 -16.92 -28.53
C GLY A 388 -4.33 -16.86 -27.46
N GLY A 389 -4.62 -16.22 -26.33
CA GLY A 389 -3.69 -15.98 -25.23
C GLY A 389 -2.65 -14.88 -25.48
N ARG A 390 -2.79 -14.11 -26.57
CA ARG A 390 -1.89 -12.99 -26.88
C ARG A 390 -2.26 -11.71 -26.13
N LEU A 391 -3.49 -11.57 -25.67
CA LEU A 391 -3.93 -10.42 -24.87
C LEU A 391 -3.96 -10.81 -23.39
N ASP A 392 -3.07 -10.21 -22.59
CA ASP A 392 -3.06 -10.34 -21.13
C ASP A 392 -3.64 -9.06 -20.52
N VAL A 393 -4.91 -9.11 -20.09
CA VAL A 393 -5.56 -7.97 -19.43
C VAL A 393 -5.19 -7.97 -17.96
N VAL A 394 -4.53 -6.91 -17.53
CA VAL A 394 -4.00 -6.77 -16.18
C VAL A 394 -4.78 -5.72 -15.41
N GLU A 395 -5.42 -6.20 -14.35
CA GLU A 395 -6.13 -5.36 -13.40
C GLU A 395 -5.22 -4.99 -12.22
N PRO A 396 -5.07 -3.69 -11.90
CA PRO A 396 -4.35 -3.19 -10.73
C PRO A 396 -4.71 -3.91 -9.44
N GLY A 397 -6.01 -4.18 -9.21
CA GLY A 397 -6.49 -4.82 -7.99
C GLY A 397 -5.97 -6.24 -7.81
N THR A 398 -5.84 -6.99 -8.91
CA THR A 398 -5.30 -8.35 -8.90
C THR A 398 -3.79 -8.34 -8.63
N LEU A 399 -3.07 -7.38 -9.20
CA LEU A 399 -1.64 -7.20 -8.92
C LEU A 399 -1.41 -6.85 -7.44
N LEU A 400 -2.14 -5.87 -6.90
CA LEU A 400 -1.98 -5.43 -5.51
C LEU A 400 -2.35 -6.51 -4.49
N ARG A 401 -3.30 -7.40 -4.81
CA ARG A 401 -3.63 -8.57 -3.96
C ARG A 401 -2.47 -9.57 -3.88
N ARG A 402 -1.73 -9.76 -4.98
CA ARG A 402 -0.62 -10.73 -5.08
C ARG A 402 0.72 -10.16 -4.61
N ALA A 403 0.90 -8.83 -4.64
CA ALA A 403 2.19 -8.17 -4.51
C ALA A 403 2.82 -8.17 -3.10
N THR A 404 2.19 -8.73 -2.06
CA THR A 404 2.71 -8.64 -0.68
C THR A 404 2.51 -9.92 0.14
N MET A 405 3.53 -10.29 0.91
CA MET A 405 3.47 -11.33 1.94
C MET A 405 2.35 -11.04 2.96
N PRO A 406 1.64 -12.03 3.52
CA PRO A 406 0.61 -11.79 4.54
C PRO A 406 1.13 -10.90 5.68
N GLY A 407 0.39 -9.84 6.03
CA GLY A 407 0.74 -8.92 7.13
C GLY A 407 1.56 -7.68 6.75
N VAL A 408 2.15 -7.62 5.54
CA VAL A 408 2.74 -6.38 5.00
C VAL A 408 1.60 -5.49 4.49
N LEU A 409 1.61 -4.19 4.80
CA LEU A 409 0.63 -3.23 4.27
C LEU A 409 0.67 -3.22 2.74
N VAL A 410 -0.38 -2.71 2.09
CA VAL A 410 -0.41 -2.52 0.62
C VAL A 410 0.79 -1.70 0.12
N HIS A 411 1.44 -0.95 1.02
CA HIS A 411 2.58 -0.09 0.76
C HIS A 411 3.70 -0.40 1.77
N GLU A 412 4.90 -0.56 1.24
CA GLU A 412 6.16 -0.43 1.98
C GLU A 412 6.43 1.07 2.13
N ASP A 413 6.77 1.51 3.35
CA ASP A 413 7.17 2.90 3.66
C ASP A 413 8.27 3.32 2.66
N VAL A 414 8.33 4.60 2.22
CA VAL A 414 9.43 5.12 1.40
C VAL A 414 10.81 4.68 1.93
N TYR A 415 10.97 4.60 3.25
CA TYR A 415 12.19 4.07 3.89
C TYR A 415 12.45 2.58 3.64
N ASP A 416 11.40 1.75 3.61
CA ASP A 416 11.51 0.32 3.29
C ASP A 416 11.93 0.14 1.83
N LEU A 417 11.36 0.94 0.92
CA LEU A 417 11.73 0.92 -0.50
C LEU A 417 13.18 1.36 -0.71
N MET A 418 13.59 2.43 -0.04
CA MET A 418 14.97 2.89 -0.07
C MET A 418 15.92 1.85 0.55
N ALA A 419 15.48 1.06 1.52
CA ALA A 419 16.30 -0.03 2.08
C ALA A 419 16.54 -1.14 1.04
N VAL A 420 15.54 -1.44 0.21
CA VAL A 420 15.72 -2.30 -0.97
C VAL A 420 16.76 -1.69 -1.92
N SER A 421 16.69 -0.38 -2.21
CA SER A 421 17.67 0.30 -3.08
C SER A 421 19.08 0.30 -2.47
N ALA A 422 19.23 0.50 -1.16
CA ALA A 422 20.51 0.40 -0.47
C ALA A 422 21.14 -1.00 -0.64
N HIS A 423 20.32 -2.05 -0.50
CA HIS A 423 20.74 -3.44 -0.76
C HIS A 423 21.09 -3.66 -2.23
N LEU A 424 20.32 -3.12 -3.17
CA LEU A 424 20.62 -3.21 -4.60
C LEU A 424 21.95 -2.51 -4.93
N THR A 425 22.20 -1.32 -4.37
CA THR A 425 23.48 -0.62 -4.48
C THR A 425 24.63 -1.48 -3.93
N TYR A 426 24.42 -2.18 -2.82
CA TYR A 426 25.39 -3.17 -2.34
C TYR A 426 25.65 -4.28 -3.36
N LEU A 427 24.61 -4.94 -3.88
CA LEU A 427 24.75 -6.01 -4.86
C LEU A 427 25.47 -5.53 -6.13
N ARG A 428 25.11 -4.34 -6.65
CA ARG A 428 25.77 -3.71 -7.80
C ARG A 428 27.28 -3.53 -7.54
N ASN A 429 27.64 -3.05 -6.35
CA ASN A 429 29.03 -2.84 -5.95
C ASN A 429 29.83 -4.12 -5.80
N GLN A 430 29.21 -5.20 -5.33
CA GLN A 430 29.89 -6.49 -5.21
C GLN A 430 30.02 -7.19 -6.55
N ARG A 431 28.99 -7.11 -7.40
CA ARG A 431 29.03 -7.66 -8.76
C ARG A 431 30.06 -6.97 -9.64
N SER A 432 30.21 -5.64 -9.52
CA SER A 432 31.26 -4.90 -10.25
C SER A 432 32.69 -5.27 -9.82
N ARG A 433 32.84 -5.85 -8.62
CA ARG A 433 34.10 -6.44 -8.12
C ARG A 433 34.28 -7.92 -8.46
N GLY A 434 33.35 -8.51 -9.21
CA GLY A 434 33.40 -9.93 -9.58
C GLY A 434 32.96 -10.90 -8.47
N VAL A 435 32.33 -10.42 -7.40
CA VAL A 435 31.82 -11.30 -6.33
C VAL A 435 30.66 -12.15 -6.87
N ALA A 436 30.74 -13.46 -6.67
CA ALA A 436 29.74 -14.40 -7.14
C ALA A 436 28.40 -14.27 -6.37
N TRP A 437 27.29 -14.55 -7.06
CA TRP A 437 25.97 -14.63 -6.43
C TRP A 437 25.94 -15.74 -5.38
N GLN A 438 25.17 -15.58 -4.30
CA GLN A 438 25.07 -16.52 -3.16
C GLN A 438 26.39 -16.87 -2.46
N SER A 439 27.49 -16.16 -2.73
CA SER A 439 28.79 -16.41 -2.08
C SER A 439 28.85 -16.00 -0.60
N THR A 440 27.96 -15.12 -0.17
CA THR A 440 27.78 -14.68 1.22
C THR A 440 26.28 -14.55 1.50
N PRO A 441 25.81 -14.55 2.76
CA PRO A 441 24.40 -14.36 3.13
C PRO A 441 23.82 -13.03 2.65
N ALA A 442 24.69 -12.07 2.36
CA ALA A 442 24.36 -10.77 1.80
C ALA A 442 24.23 -10.79 0.26
N MET A 443 24.80 -11.77 -0.44
CA MET A 443 24.80 -11.86 -1.92
C MET A 443 23.56 -12.58 -2.46
N VAL A 444 22.38 -12.24 -1.93
CA VAL A 444 21.08 -12.82 -2.30
C VAL A 444 20.06 -11.72 -2.59
N SER A 445 18.90 -12.10 -3.12
CA SER A 445 17.83 -11.13 -3.36
C SER A 445 17.26 -10.59 -2.04
N TRP A 446 16.62 -9.42 -2.06
CA TRP A 446 15.97 -8.85 -0.85
C TRP A 446 14.98 -9.81 -0.18
N VAL A 447 14.27 -10.63 -0.98
CA VAL A 447 13.28 -11.61 -0.50
C VAL A 447 13.93 -12.78 0.25
N GLU A 448 15.19 -13.09 -0.05
CA GLU A 448 15.96 -14.16 0.60
C GLU A 448 16.84 -13.62 1.73
N LEU A 449 17.06 -12.30 1.79
CA LEU A 449 17.88 -11.64 2.79
C LEU A 449 17.31 -11.88 4.21
N SER A 450 18.19 -12.15 5.18
CA SER A 450 17.78 -12.34 6.58
C SER A 450 17.15 -11.08 7.17
N GLU A 451 16.27 -11.25 8.15
CA GLU A 451 15.56 -10.12 8.76
C GLU A 451 16.53 -9.14 9.47
N ASP A 452 17.63 -9.65 10.04
CA ASP A 452 18.66 -8.82 10.65
C ASP A 452 19.33 -7.90 9.62
N LEU A 453 19.67 -8.43 8.44
CA LEU A 453 20.26 -7.63 7.37
C LEU A 453 19.25 -6.66 6.75
N ARG A 454 17.96 -7.05 6.63
CA ARG A 454 16.90 -6.11 6.23
C ARG A 454 16.72 -4.99 7.25
N ALA A 455 16.73 -5.32 8.54
CA ALA A 455 16.64 -4.34 9.63
C ALA A 455 17.84 -3.38 9.60
N ALA A 456 19.05 -3.87 9.34
CA ALA A 456 20.24 -3.05 9.18
C ALA A 456 20.13 -2.08 7.99
N ASN A 457 19.67 -2.54 6.82
CA ASN A 457 19.43 -1.67 5.66
C ASN A 457 18.35 -0.60 5.97
N ARG A 458 17.27 -0.96 6.65
CA ARG A 458 16.23 0.01 7.08
C ARG A 458 16.77 1.05 8.04
N ALA A 459 17.57 0.64 9.02
CA ALA A 459 18.19 1.57 9.98
C ALA A 459 19.12 2.56 9.27
N GLN A 460 19.89 2.10 8.29
CA GLN A 460 20.78 2.95 7.50
C GLN A 460 20.03 4.04 6.74
N VAL A 461 18.93 3.68 6.07
CA VAL A 461 18.13 4.65 5.32
C VAL A 461 17.42 5.63 6.26
N ARG A 462 16.92 5.17 7.41
CA ARG A 462 16.30 6.04 8.42
C ARG A 462 17.29 7.08 8.98
N ALA A 463 18.60 6.87 8.86
CA ALA A 463 19.62 7.83 9.25
C ALA A 463 19.96 8.89 8.16
N ILE A 464 19.52 8.69 6.91
CA ILE A 464 19.79 9.64 5.80
C ILE A 464 19.35 11.08 6.12
N PRO A 465 18.15 11.34 6.67
CA PRO A 465 17.70 12.71 6.96
C PRO A 465 18.65 13.46 7.89
N GLU A 466 19.07 12.80 8.96
CA GLU A 466 19.98 13.38 9.95
C GLU A 466 21.37 13.62 9.34
N ARG A 467 21.88 12.70 8.53
CA ARG A 467 23.14 12.89 7.81
C ARG A 467 23.09 14.07 6.83
N LEU A 468 21.98 14.23 6.11
CA LEU A 468 21.77 15.38 5.22
C LEU A 468 21.80 16.70 6.01
N ARG A 469 21.11 16.74 7.16
CA ARG A 469 21.11 17.92 8.06
C ARG A 469 22.52 18.26 8.56
N GLN A 470 23.31 17.26 8.94
CA GLN A 470 24.70 17.44 9.39
C GLN A 470 25.62 17.96 8.27
N MET A 471 25.30 17.65 7.01
CA MET A 471 26.01 18.17 5.84
C MET A 471 25.52 19.55 5.39
N GLY A 472 24.48 20.11 6.01
CA GLY A 472 23.85 21.35 5.52
C GLY A 472 23.07 21.14 4.22
N CYS A 473 22.56 19.94 3.99
CA CYS A 473 21.88 19.55 2.75
C CYS A 473 20.41 19.23 2.96
N THR A 474 19.65 19.31 1.87
CA THR A 474 18.28 18.81 1.74
C THR A 474 18.14 17.97 0.47
N VAL A 475 16.97 17.40 0.23
CA VAL A 475 16.69 16.60 -0.98
C VAL A 475 15.59 17.21 -1.82
N ALA A 476 15.74 17.23 -3.13
CA ALA A 476 14.74 17.75 -4.07
C ALA A 476 14.51 16.77 -5.23
N PRO A 477 13.34 16.82 -5.90
CA PRO A 477 13.12 16.11 -7.15
C PRO A 477 14.21 16.47 -8.17
N ALA A 478 14.79 15.48 -8.83
CA ALA A 478 15.77 15.68 -9.90
C ALA A 478 15.12 16.40 -11.10
N GLY A 479 15.65 17.57 -11.42
CA GLY A 479 15.35 18.32 -12.64
C GLY A 479 16.43 18.12 -13.70
N ASP A 480 16.59 19.10 -14.58
CA ASP A 480 17.66 19.11 -15.60
C ASP A 480 19.04 19.50 -15.03
N ALA A 481 19.06 20.08 -13.81
CA ALA A 481 20.29 20.43 -13.12
C ALA A 481 21.05 19.17 -12.67
N GLU A 482 22.38 19.20 -12.79
CA GLU A 482 23.22 18.07 -12.39
C GLU A 482 23.05 17.75 -10.90
N HIS A 483 23.08 16.45 -10.58
CA HIS A 483 22.94 15.98 -9.21
C HIS A 483 24.15 16.48 -8.40
N GLY A 484 23.90 17.21 -7.32
CA GLY A 484 24.96 17.74 -6.47
C GLY A 484 25.84 16.62 -5.92
N ARG A 485 27.13 16.62 -6.28
CA ARG A 485 28.14 15.78 -5.65
C ARG A 485 28.39 16.30 -4.24
N ILE A 486 28.32 15.41 -3.24
CA ILE A 486 28.82 15.74 -1.90
C ILE A 486 30.34 15.96 -2.02
N PRO A 487 30.88 17.15 -1.70
CA PRO A 487 32.30 17.42 -1.84
C PRO A 487 33.14 16.43 -1.01
N GLU A 488 34.27 15.96 -1.53
CA GLU A 488 35.13 14.99 -0.82
C GLU A 488 35.59 15.46 0.57
N PRO A 489 35.89 16.76 0.81
CA PRO A 489 36.18 17.23 2.16
C PRO A 489 35.01 17.04 3.12
N VAL A 490 33.77 17.21 2.64
CA VAL A 490 32.55 16.97 3.43
C VAL A 490 32.38 15.46 3.67
N VAL A 491 32.62 14.63 2.65
CA VAL A 491 32.60 13.16 2.79
C VAL A 491 33.59 12.69 3.85
N ASP A 492 34.84 13.15 3.83
CA ASP A 492 35.88 12.76 4.78
C ASP A 492 35.56 13.23 6.21
N ALA A 493 35.12 14.47 6.37
CA ALA A 493 34.73 15.02 7.66
C ALA A 493 33.55 14.23 8.28
N ARG A 494 32.50 13.95 7.50
CA ARG A 494 31.34 13.21 8.01
C ARG A 494 31.62 11.72 8.26
N ALA A 495 32.54 11.14 7.49
CA ALA A 495 33.01 9.78 7.75
C ALA A 495 33.79 9.72 9.08
N ALA A 496 34.62 10.73 9.38
CA ALA A 496 35.32 10.84 10.66
C ALA A 496 34.34 11.02 11.84
N ASP A 497 33.36 11.93 11.73
CA ASP A 497 32.33 12.15 12.75
C ASP A 497 31.55 10.85 13.07
N GLU A 498 31.17 10.10 12.03
CA GLU A 498 30.45 8.83 12.17
C GLU A 498 31.31 7.76 12.84
N HIS A 499 32.61 7.71 12.51
CA HIS A 499 33.56 6.82 13.15
C HIS A 499 33.72 7.15 14.64
N GLU A 500 33.86 8.42 15.00
CA GLU A 500 33.92 8.87 16.39
C GLU A 500 32.66 8.50 17.18
N ARG A 501 31.48 8.73 16.59
CA ARG A 501 30.19 8.29 17.18
C ARG A 501 30.17 6.79 17.42
N TRP A 502 30.56 5.99 16.42
CA TRP A 502 30.61 4.52 16.54
C TRP A 502 31.60 4.05 17.62
N MET A 503 32.78 4.69 17.71
CA MET A 503 33.75 4.39 18.77
C MET A 503 33.17 4.70 20.16
N ALA A 504 32.48 5.83 20.32
CA ALA A 504 31.85 6.20 21.59
C ALA A 504 30.78 5.17 22.00
N GLU A 505 29.93 4.73 21.08
CA GLU A 505 28.91 3.68 21.33
C GLU A 505 29.53 2.36 21.76
N LYS A 506 30.60 1.94 21.06
CA LYS A 506 31.31 0.69 21.37
C LYS A 506 32.03 0.76 22.72
N THR A 507 32.68 1.88 23.01
CA THR A 507 33.35 2.12 24.29
C THR A 507 32.33 2.12 25.44
N ALA A 508 31.16 2.72 25.25
CA ALA A 508 30.06 2.67 26.22
C ALA A 508 29.48 1.26 26.43
N ALA A 509 29.68 0.35 25.48
CA ALA A 509 29.36 -1.07 25.59
C ALA A 509 30.55 -1.94 26.05
N ASP A 510 31.54 -1.33 26.70
CA ASP A 510 32.79 -1.92 27.21
C ASP A 510 33.67 -2.60 26.14
N TRP A 511 33.57 -2.18 24.88
CA TRP A 511 34.52 -2.61 23.87
C TRP A 511 35.82 -1.83 23.99
N THR A 512 36.94 -2.51 23.73
CA THR A 512 38.28 -1.90 23.76
C THR A 512 39.05 -2.25 22.50
N TYR A 513 40.12 -1.49 22.24
CA TYR A 513 41.01 -1.78 21.11
C TYR A 513 41.70 -3.14 21.28
N GLY A 514 41.78 -3.90 20.19
CA GLY A 514 42.66 -5.04 20.06
C GLY A 514 43.09 -5.23 18.60
N PRO A 515 44.27 -5.80 18.32
CA PRO A 515 44.79 -5.92 16.96
C PRO A 515 43.90 -6.78 16.05
N GLU A 516 43.10 -7.67 16.64
CA GLU A 516 42.11 -8.51 15.98
C GLU A 516 40.76 -8.39 16.68
N ARG A 517 39.70 -8.73 15.94
CA ARG A 517 38.33 -8.71 16.48
C ARG A 517 38.12 -9.95 17.36
N ASP A 518 37.72 -9.72 18.61
CA ASP A 518 37.35 -10.78 19.56
C ASP A 518 36.04 -10.38 20.26
N ASP A 519 34.92 -10.97 19.84
CA ASP A 519 33.61 -10.63 20.38
C ASP A 519 33.44 -11.11 21.84
N ALA A 520 34.14 -12.17 22.27
CA ALA A 520 34.06 -12.70 23.63
C ALA A 520 34.78 -11.77 24.64
N ARG A 521 35.91 -11.18 24.21
CA ARG A 521 36.67 -10.19 24.98
C ARG A 521 36.29 -8.75 24.67
N ARG A 522 35.32 -8.55 23.77
CA ARG A 522 34.87 -7.24 23.26
C ARG A 522 36.01 -6.39 22.69
N LEU A 523 36.89 -6.99 21.89
CA LEU A 523 37.99 -6.31 21.20
C LEU A 523 37.63 -6.00 19.75
N HIS A 524 37.97 -4.80 19.27
CA HIS A 524 37.79 -4.44 17.86
C HIS A 524 39.01 -3.66 17.30
N PRO A 525 39.53 -4.01 16.10
CA PRO A 525 40.72 -3.39 15.52
C PRO A 525 40.52 -1.93 15.10
N ASP A 526 39.29 -1.56 14.79
CA ASP A 526 38.96 -0.20 14.37
C ASP A 526 38.67 0.76 15.54
N LEU A 527 38.76 0.32 16.81
CA LEU A 527 38.60 1.20 17.98
C LEU A 527 39.85 2.05 18.23
N ARG A 528 40.17 2.92 17.27
CA ARG A 528 41.32 3.84 17.28
C ARG A 528 40.97 5.14 16.54
N PRO A 529 41.68 6.25 16.81
CA PRO A 529 41.44 7.53 16.15
C PRO A 529 41.36 7.41 14.62
N TRP A 530 40.53 8.25 13.98
CA TRP A 530 40.34 8.27 12.53
C TRP A 530 41.66 8.35 11.74
N ALA A 531 42.61 9.16 12.23
CA ALA A 531 43.92 9.33 11.62
C ALA A 531 44.76 8.03 11.58
N ASP A 532 44.52 7.12 12.52
CA ASP A 532 45.27 5.87 12.68
C ASP A 532 44.63 4.69 11.93
N LEU A 533 43.44 4.88 11.36
CA LEU A 533 42.79 3.86 10.53
C LEU A 533 43.56 3.61 9.24
N SER A 534 43.47 2.38 8.74
CA SER A 534 43.97 2.07 7.41
C SER A 534 43.11 2.78 6.36
N GLU A 535 43.71 3.11 5.21
CA GLU A 535 42.95 3.72 4.11
C GLU A 535 41.75 2.86 3.66
N PRO A 536 41.87 1.52 3.55
CA PRO A 536 40.72 0.65 3.30
C PRO A 536 39.61 0.71 4.36
N ASP A 537 39.93 1.02 5.61
CA ASP A 537 38.93 1.15 6.68
C ASP A 537 38.20 2.49 6.58
N ARG A 538 38.95 3.60 6.42
CA ARG A 538 38.35 4.94 6.20
C ARG A 538 37.45 4.97 4.98
N GLU A 539 37.86 4.30 3.91
CA GLU A 539 37.08 4.26 2.66
C GLU A 539 35.72 3.55 2.83
N LYS A 540 35.55 2.66 3.82
CA LYS A 540 34.24 2.07 4.12
C LYS A 540 33.26 3.13 4.63
N ASP A 541 33.72 3.98 5.56
CA ASP A 541 32.90 5.05 6.13
C ASP A 541 32.64 6.17 5.12
N ARG A 542 33.63 6.53 4.28
CA ARG A 542 33.41 7.47 3.17
C ARG A 542 32.40 6.95 2.15
N ALA A 543 32.49 5.66 1.79
CA ALA A 543 31.53 5.06 0.89
C ALA A 543 30.11 5.15 1.45
N ALA A 544 29.93 5.00 2.78
CA ALA A 544 28.66 5.18 3.48
C ALA A 544 27.95 6.49 3.09
N ILE A 545 28.72 7.58 3.08
CA ILE A 545 28.25 8.92 2.73
C ILE A 545 28.05 9.05 1.21
N ARG A 546 28.99 8.55 0.40
CA ARG A 546 28.90 8.63 -1.08
C ARG A 546 27.72 7.85 -1.68
N ALA A 547 27.15 6.87 -0.99
CA ALA A 547 25.96 6.19 -1.50
C ALA A 547 24.65 6.91 -1.24
N ILE A 548 24.61 7.91 -0.35
CA ILE A 548 23.37 8.66 -0.08
C ILE A 548 22.79 9.25 -1.37
N PRO A 549 23.57 9.98 -2.21
CA PRO A 549 23.08 10.47 -3.50
C PRO A 549 22.66 9.35 -4.46
N VAL A 550 23.36 8.21 -4.46
CA VAL A 550 23.02 7.05 -5.32
C VAL A 550 21.67 6.44 -4.94
N ILE A 551 21.45 6.22 -3.65
CA ILE A 551 20.18 5.68 -3.13
C ILE A 551 19.04 6.65 -3.43
N LEU A 552 19.23 7.96 -3.20
CA LEU A 552 18.22 8.98 -3.47
C LEU A 552 17.88 9.08 -4.97
N ALA A 553 18.88 8.96 -5.84
CA ALA A 553 18.68 9.04 -7.28
C ALA A 553 17.89 7.86 -7.85
N ASP A 554 17.93 6.68 -7.21
CA ASP A 554 17.03 5.57 -7.56
C ASP A 554 15.55 5.96 -7.39
N PHE A 555 15.23 6.98 -6.58
CA PHE A 555 13.90 7.54 -6.38
C PHE A 555 13.62 8.81 -7.19
N GLY A 556 14.56 9.24 -8.04
CA GLY A 556 14.44 10.52 -8.76
C GLY A 556 14.66 11.74 -7.86
N LEU A 557 15.40 11.57 -6.76
CA LEU A 557 15.76 12.64 -5.83
C LEU A 557 17.26 12.94 -5.93
N HIS A 558 17.63 14.20 -5.70
CA HIS A 558 19.02 14.62 -5.61
C HIS A 558 19.27 15.43 -4.34
N VAL A 559 20.54 15.45 -3.91
CA VAL A 559 21.00 16.23 -2.75
C VAL A 559 21.27 17.66 -3.20
N VAL A 560 20.80 18.63 -2.40
CA VAL A 560 20.96 20.07 -2.64
C VAL A 560 21.55 20.72 -1.39
N PRO A 561 22.63 21.51 -1.49
CA PRO A 561 23.12 22.30 -0.37
C PRO A 561 22.13 23.41 0.02
N LEU A 562 22.04 23.73 1.31
CA LEU A 562 21.25 24.87 1.80
C LEU A 562 22.05 26.18 1.81
N ASP A 563 23.38 26.10 1.83
CA ASP A 563 24.29 27.25 1.82
C ASP A 563 25.01 27.33 0.47
N ASP A 564 24.97 28.51 -0.18
CA ASP A 564 25.57 28.75 -1.51
C ASP A 564 27.11 28.68 -1.51
N ASP A 565 27.77 28.86 -0.35
CA ASP A 565 29.23 28.99 -0.22
C ASP A 565 29.97 27.67 0.07
N ALA A 566 29.28 26.53 0.14
CA ALA A 566 29.84 25.28 0.67
C ALA A 566 30.80 24.52 -0.28
N GLY A 567 31.32 25.16 -1.35
CA GLY A 567 32.25 24.53 -2.30
C GLY A 567 31.62 23.41 -3.12
N TRP A 568 30.30 23.46 -3.33
CA TRP A 568 29.56 22.55 -4.21
C TRP A 568 29.84 22.95 -5.67
N GLU A 569 30.90 22.41 -6.25
CA GLU A 569 31.18 22.62 -7.67
C GLU A 569 30.14 21.87 -8.52
N ALA A 570 29.30 22.62 -9.23
CA ALA A 570 28.36 22.10 -10.22
C ALA A 570 29.02 21.71 -11.56
N ALA A 571 30.36 21.69 -11.63
CA ALA A 571 31.13 21.50 -12.86
C ALA A 571 32.03 20.26 -12.73
N GLY A 572 31.45 19.06 -12.84
CA GLY A 572 32.19 17.81 -12.73
C GLY A 572 31.40 16.61 -13.26
N GLU A 573 31.99 15.41 -13.21
CA GLU A 573 31.26 14.18 -13.58
C GLU A 573 29.98 14.02 -12.73
N PRO A 574 28.87 13.55 -13.32
CA PRO A 574 27.60 13.40 -12.61
C PRO A 574 27.72 12.43 -11.44
N VAL A 575 27.37 12.87 -10.23
CA VAL A 575 27.28 12.02 -9.03
C VAL A 575 25.81 11.92 -8.63
N PRO A 576 25.13 10.88 -9.11
CA PRO A 576 25.65 9.52 -8.97
C PRO A 576 26.10 8.87 -10.28
N ASP A 577 27.09 7.96 -10.19
CA ASP A 577 27.43 7.02 -11.28
C ASP A 577 26.10 6.43 -11.79
N PRO A 578 25.79 6.55 -13.09
CA PRO A 578 24.50 6.13 -13.61
C PRO A 578 24.24 4.62 -13.36
N ARG A 579 25.29 3.80 -13.22
CA ARG A 579 25.18 2.38 -12.86
C ARG A 579 24.94 2.15 -11.36
N GLY A 580 24.92 3.21 -10.56
CA GLY A 580 24.75 3.15 -9.11
C GLY A 580 25.94 2.53 -8.37
N VAL A 581 27.15 2.60 -8.94
CA VAL A 581 28.36 2.03 -8.33
C VAL A 581 29.02 3.04 -7.40
N VAL A 582 29.30 2.61 -6.17
CA VAL A 582 30.00 3.37 -5.13
C VAL A 582 31.27 2.59 -4.76
N ARG A 583 32.44 3.17 -5.06
CA ARG A 583 33.73 2.60 -4.64
C ARG A 583 33.78 2.50 -3.11
N GLY A 584 34.44 1.46 -2.60
CA GLY A 584 34.56 1.23 -1.16
C GLY A 584 33.32 0.65 -0.45
N TRP A 585 32.12 0.74 -1.05
CA TRP A 585 30.88 0.32 -0.37
C TRP A 585 30.88 -1.16 0.03
N ARG A 586 30.32 -1.43 1.20
CA ARG A 586 30.03 -2.75 1.75
C ARG A 586 28.66 -2.71 2.45
N MET A 587 27.98 -3.84 2.55
CA MET A 587 26.72 -3.94 3.29
C MET A 587 27.00 -3.68 4.77
N PHE A 588 26.13 -2.94 5.43
CA PHE A 588 26.25 -2.67 6.86
C PHE A 588 25.93 -3.91 7.69
N GLY A 589 26.94 -4.29 8.46
CA GLY A 589 26.99 -5.49 9.28
C GLY A 589 28.42 -5.73 9.79
N ARG A 590 29.02 -4.77 10.51
CA ARG A 590 30.20 -5.07 11.36
C ARG A 590 29.75 -5.78 12.65
N GLY A 591 28.91 -6.81 12.53
CA GLY A 591 28.41 -7.66 13.60
C GLY A 591 28.48 -9.11 13.15
N ARG A 592 29.45 -9.84 13.72
CA ARG A 592 29.98 -11.15 13.31
C ARG A 592 30.51 -11.18 11.87
N ALA A 593 31.83 -11.04 11.76
CA ALA A 593 32.52 -11.60 10.62
C ALA A 593 32.14 -13.09 10.53
N GLU A 594 31.64 -13.49 9.37
CA GLU A 594 31.71 -14.89 8.96
C GLU A 594 33.18 -15.27 9.07
N GLN A 595 33.48 -16.22 9.95
CA GLN A 595 34.74 -16.91 9.90
C GLN A 595 34.85 -17.54 8.50
N PRO A 596 36.01 -17.50 7.83
CA PRO A 596 36.27 -18.49 6.81
C PRO A 596 36.19 -19.84 7.54
N GLU A 597 35.23 -20.68 7.19
CA GLU A 597 35.33 -22.09 7.52
C GLU A 597 36.61 -22.60 6.85
N GLU A 598 37.65 -22.83 7.64
CA GLU A 598 38.68 -23.79 7.29
C GLU A 598 38.00 -25.17 7.25
N GLY A 599 37.86 -25.71 6.04
CA GLY A 599 37.31 -27.03 5.75
C GLY A 599 37.45 -27.38 4.28
#